data_AF-A0A2D6KBI3-F1
#
_entry.id   AF-A0A2D6KBI3-F1
#
_cell.length_a   1.000
_cell.length_b   1.000
_cell.length_c   1.000
_cell.angle_alpha   90.00
_cell.angle_beta   90.00
_cell.angle_gamma   90.00
#
_symmetry.space_group_name_H-M   'P 1'
#
loop_
_entity.id
_entity.type
_entity.pdbx_description
1 polymer ?
#
loop_
_entity_poly.entity_id
_entity_poly.type
_entity_poly.pdbx_seq_one_letter_code
_entity_poly.pdbx_strand_id
1 'polypeptide(L)'
;MVKVTTDQHQQLVAHFEVRSLPTVKLFKEGAPVDEFMGVLPEEAVREFLEHHLEPQDNPGMEVVEKALESGDQPRAMEGLNKLLSDQPESDQIRLKLATLQADCGELDQSTDTLKFLTDVGKEESLYTSLLV
;
A
#
# COMPACT_ATOMS: atom_id res chain seq x y z
N MET A 1 -1.73 -7.98 -10.73
CA MET A 1 -1.70 -7.53 -12.15
C MET A 1 -2.95 -8.05 -12.84
N VAL A 2 -3.74 -7.18 -13.46
CA VAL A 2 -4.91 -7.56 -14.28
C VAL A 2 -4.54 -7.42 -15.76
N LYS A 3 -4.86 -8.43 -16.58
CA LYS A 3 -4.59 -8.43 -18.02
C LYS A 3 -5.92 -8.23 -18.77
N VAL A 4 -5.99 -7.20 -19.61
CA VAL A 4 -7.16 -6.94 -20.47
C VAL A 4 -6.80 -7.22 -21.92
N THR A 5 -7.63 -8.00 -22.61
CA THR A 5 -7.44 -8.35 -24.03
C THR A 5 -8.19 -7.34 -24.91
N THR A 6 -7.44 -6.55 -25.68
CA THR A 6 -7.97 -5.44 -26.50
C THR A 6 -8.91 -5.86 -27.63
N ASP A 7 -8.79 -7.09 -28.13
CA ASP A 7 -9.64 -7.64 -29.19
C ASP A 7 -11.13 -7.77 -28.78
N GLN A 8 -11.39 -7.98 -27.48
CA GLN A 8 -12.72 -8.21 -26.94
C GLN A 8 -13.35 -6.96 -26.28
N HIS A 9 -12.57 -5.88 -26.09
CA HIS A 9 -12.98 -4.72 -25.29
C HIS A 9 -12.65 -3.37 -25.97
N GLN A 10 -13.01 -3.22 -27.25
CA GLN A 10 -12.70 -2.01 -28.04
C GLN A 10 -13.23 -0.69 -27.46
N GLN A 11 -14.40 -0.70 -26.78
CA GLN A 11 -14.92 0.49 -26.10
C GLN A 11 -14.03 0.95 -24.93
N LEU A 12 -13.41 0.01 -24.23
CA LEU A 12 -12.50 0.29 -23.12
C LEU A 12 -11.16 0.86 -23.63
N VAL A 13 -10.67 0.32 -24.75
CA VAL A 13 -9.47 0.81 -25.46
C VAL A 13 -9.63 2.27 -25.90
N ALA A 14 -10.78 2.62 -26.46
CA ALA A 14 -11.09 4.00 -26.86
C ALA A 14 -11.24 4.94 -25.65
N HIS A 15 -11.84 4.47 -24.56
CA HIS A 15 -12.04 5.26 -23.35
C HIS A 15 -10.73 5.59 -22.62
N PHE A 16 -9.76 4.67 -22.60
CA PHE A 16 -8.44 4.88 -22.01
C PHE A 16 -7.38 5.36 -23.01
N GLU A 17 -7.79 5.77 -24.23
CA GLU A 17 -6.94 6.27 -25.31
C GLU A 17 -5.71 5.39 -25.61
N VAL A 18 -5.87 4.06 -25.57
CA VAL A 18 -4.76 3.13 -25.84
C VAL A 18 -4.44 3.14 -27.34
N ARG A 19 -3.36 3.85 -27.72
CA ARG A 19 -2.95 4.07 -29.13
C ARG A 19 -1.93 3.06 -29.65
N SER A 20 -1.23 2.35 -28.77
CA SER A 20 -0.20 1.36 -29.11
C SER A 20 -0.32 0.13 -28.23
N LEU A 21 0.21 -1.00 -28.66
CA LEU A 21 0.26 -2.23 -27.87
C LEU A 21 1.70 -2.74 -27.82
N PRO A 22 2.21 -3.23 -26.68
CA PRO A 22 1.57 -3.24 -25.35
C PRO A 22 1.58 -1.85 -24.68
N THR A 23 0.52 -1.54 -23.92
CA THR A 23 0.47 -0.39 -23.00
C THR A 23 0.16 -0.91 -21.61
N VAL A 24 0.91 -0.43 -20.62
CA VAL A 24 0.67 -0.71 -19.20
C VAL A 24 0.30 0.60 -18.52
N LYS A 25 -0.87 0.64 -17.89
CA LYS A 25 -1.34 1.76 -17.08
C LYS A 25 -1.37 1.33 -15.61
N LEU A 26 -0.79 2.14 -14.74
CA LEU A 26 -0.84 1.98 -13.30
C LEU A 26 -2.03 2.76 -12.76
N PHE A 27 -2.84 2.11 -11.94
CA PHE A 27 -4.00 2.74 -11.30
C PHE A 27 -3.79 2.72 -9.79
N LYS A 28 -4.02 3.87 -9.14
CA LYS A 28 -4.09 4.03 -7.68
C LYS A 28 -5.40 4.72 -7.36
N GLU A 29 -6.16 4.20 -6.40
CA GLU A 29 -7.47 4.77 -5.96
C GLU A 29 -8.48 4.98 -7.12
N GLY A 30 -8.48 4.09 -8.10
CA GLY A 30 -9.38 4.16 -9.25
C GLY A 30 -9.00 5.19 -10.32
N ALA A 31 -7.95 5.99 -10.11
CA ALA A 31 -7.41 6.90 -11.10
C ALA A 31 -6.10 6.37 -11.73
N PRO A 32 -5.87 6.57 -13.03
CA PRO A 32 -4.59 6.25 -13.65
C PRO A 32 -3.53 7.24 -13.14
N VAL A 33 -2.48 6.74 -12.51
CA VAL A 33 -1.40 7.56 -11.95
C VAL A 33 -0.19 7.64 -12.87
N ASP A 34 0.07 6.59 -13.65
CA ASP A 34 1.17 6.59 -14.62
C ASP A 34 0.92 5.55 -15.74
N GLU A 35 1.63 5.68 -16.86
CA GLU A 35 1.57 4.78 -17.99
C GLU A 35 2.90 4.65 -18.74
N PHE A 36 3.15 3.46 -19.30
CA PHE A 36 4.19 3.30 -20.31
C PHE A 36 3.67 2.56 -21.53
N MET A 37 4.19 2.98 -22.69
CA MET A 37 3.89 2.43 -24.00
C MET A 37 5.10 1.69 -24.55
N GLY A 38 4.91 0.44 -24.97
CA GLY A 38 5.97 -0.40 -25.53
C GLY A 38 6.58 -1.36 -24.51
N VAL A 39 7.67 -2.00 -24.91
CA VAL A 39 8.38 -2.99 -24.08
C VAL A 39 9.47 -2.27 -23.32
N LEU A 40 9.36 -2.22 -21.99
CA LEU A 40 10.43 -1.77 -21.11
C LEU A 40 11.27 -2.97 -20.64
N PRO A 41 12.60 -2.81 -20.43
CA PRO A 41 13.40 -3.81 -19.75
C PRO A 41 12.95 -4.00 -18.31
N GLU A 42 13.22 -5.17 -17.72
CA GLU A 42 12.76 -5.51 -16.37
C GLU A 42 13.19 -4.48 -15.31
N GLU A 43 14.43 -3.98 -15.39
CA GLU A 43 14.93 -2.94 -14.47
C GLU A 43 14.08 -1.67 -14.53
N ALA A 44 13.74 -1.19 -15.73
CA ALA A 44 12.90 0.00 -15.88
C ALA A 44 11.45 -0.23 -15.43
N VAL A 45 10.92 -1.45 -15.56
CA VAL A 45 9.60 -1.82 -15.01
C VAL A 45 9.64 -1.84 -13.48
N ARG A 46 10.74 -2.32 -12.90
CA ARG A 46 10.96 -2.32 -11.45
C ARG A 46 11.04 -0.91 -10.90
N GLU A 47 11.88 -0.05 -11.50
CA GLU A 47 12.00 1.37 -11.10
C GLU A 47 10.65 2.10 -11.23
N PHE A 48 9.91 1.86 -12.32
CA PHE A 48 8.57 2.41 -12.53
C PHE A 48 7.59 2.02 -11.41
N LEU A 49 7.65 0.77 -10.93
CA LEU A 49 6.84 0.32 -9.82
C LEU A 49 7.35 0.90 -8.49
N GLU A 50 8.66 0.87 -8.24
CA GLU A 50 9.28 1.38 -7.01
C GLU A 50 9.02 2.87 -6.78
N HIS A 51 8.93 3.67 -7.85
CA HIS A 51 8.55 5.09 -7.75
C HIS A 51 7.12 5.33 -7.28
N HIS A 52 6.23 4.36 -7.47
CA HIS A 52 4.79 4.48 -7.16
C HIS A 52 4.35 3.61 -5.99
N LEU A 53 5.18 2.64 -5.61
CA LEU A 53 5.08 1.91 -4.37
C LEU A 53 5.61 2.81 -3.26
N GLU A 54 4.86 2.91 -2.17
CA GLU A 54 5.33 3.63 -0.99
C GLU A 54 6.66 2.99 -0.54
N PRO A 55 7.67 3.81 -0.22
CA PRO A 55 9.02 3.32 -0.01
C PRO A 55 9.04 2.28 1.11
N GLN A 56 9.32 1.03 0.73
CA GLN A 56 9.50 -0.08 1.67
C GLN A 56 10.87 -0.08 2.34
N ASP A 57 11.77 0.83 1.94
CA ASP A 57 13.10 1.00 2.52
C ASP A 57 13.04 1.83 3.81
N ASN A 58 12.33 1.30 4.81
CA ASN A 58 12.52 1.74 6.18
C ASN A 58 13.16 0.59 6.96
N PRO A 59 14.43 0.70 7.39
CA PRO A 59 15.07 -0.37 8.16
C PRO A 59 14.32 -0.70 9.46
N GLY A 60 13.48 0.20 9.97
CA GLY A 60 12.56 -0.09 11.07
C GLY A 60 11.41 -1.03 10.68
N MET A 61 10.93 -0.99 9.43
CA MET A 61 9.86 -1.87 8.94
C MET A 61 10.31 -3.32 8.84
N GLU A 62 11.56 -3.58 8.43
CA GLU A 62 12.11 -4.94 8.39
C GLU A 62 12.15 -5.58 9.80
N VAL A 63 12.44 -4.77 10.83
CA VAL A 63 12.42 -5.24 12.23
C VAL A 63 10.99 -5.59 12.67
N VAL A 64 10.01 -4.79 12.26
CA VAL A 64 8.59 -5.04 12.55
C VAL A 64 8.13 -6.32 11.85
N GLU A 65 8.43 -6.49 10.57
CA GLU A 65 8.04 -7.69 9.81
C GLU A 65 8.61 -8.96 10.42
N LYS A 66 9.91 -8.97 10.76
CA LYS A 66 10.53 -10.13 11.42
C LYS A 66 9.90 -10.44 12.78
N ALA A 67 9.50 -9.42 13.52
CA ALA A 67 8.83 -9.59 14.81
C ALA A 67 7.42 -10.17 14.62
N LEU A 68 6.66 -9.70 13.61
CA LEU A 68 5.36 -10.25 13.25
C LEU A 68 5.46 -11.72 12.79
N GLU A 69 6.43 -12.04 11.93
CA GLU A 69 6.68 -13.42 11.47
C GLU A 69 7.03 -14.37 12.63
N SER A 70 7.75 -13.86 13.64
CA SER A 70 8.12 -14.62 14.83
C SER A 70 6.99 -14.70 15.87
N GLY A 71 5.85 -14.05 15.64
CA GLY A 71 4.76 -13.93 16.62
C GLY A 71 5.09 -13.03 17.81
N ASP A 72 6.19 -12.28 17.75
CA ASP A 72 6.66 -11.34 18.78
C ASP A 72 5.96 -9.98 18.60
N GLN A 73 4.66 -9.99 18.89
CA GLN A 73 3.79 -8.80 18.84
C GLN A 73 4.35 -7.59 19.62
N PRO A 74 4.86 -7.72 20.87
CA PRO A 74 5.37 -6.54 21.59
C PRO A 74 6.59 -5.92 20.90
N ARG A 75 7.47 -6.73 20.30
CA ARG A 75 8.61 -6.22 19.54
C ARG A 75 8.19 -5.53 18.24
N ALA A 76 7.16 -6.04 17.58
CA ALA A 76 6.57 -5.39 16.40
C ALA A 76 5.94 -4.03 16.76
N MET A 77 5.24 -3.93 17.89
CA MET A 77 4.68 -2.66 18.37
C MET A 77 5.77 -1.64 18.70
N GLU A 78 6.88 -2.08 19.31
CA GLU A 78 7.99 -1.20 19.64
C GLU A 78 8.66 -0.63 18.38
N GLY A 79 8.84 -1.46 17.35
CA GLY A 79 9.33 -1.04 16.05
C GLY A 79 8.40 -0.03 15.36
N LEU A 80 7.09 -0.29 15.37
CA LEU A 80 6.08 0.62 14.80
C LEU A 80 6.00 1.96 15.55
N ASN A 81 6.07 1.95 16.88
CA ASN A 81 6.10 3.19 17.67
C ASN A 81 7.35 4.03 17.37
N LYS A 82 8.50 3.37 17.19
CA LYS A 82 9.74 4.04 16.81
C LYS A 82 9.64 4.67 15.42
N LEU A 83 9.12 3.91 14.45
CA LEU A 83 8.84 4.41 13.10
C LEU A 83 7.88 5.60 13.11
N LEU A 84 6.83 5.53 13.94
CA LEU A 84 5.84 6.60 14.09
C LEU A 84 6.43 7.84 14.77
N SER A 85 7.43 7.66 15.63
CA SER A 85 8.17 8.77 16.24
C SER A 85 9.04 9.51 15.21
N ASP A 86 9.66 8.77 14.28
CA ASP A 86 10.43 9.35 13.17
C ASP A 86 9.51 9.97 12.10
N GLN A 87 8.36 9.37 11.83
CA GLN A 87 7.40 9.81 10.80
C GLN A 87 5.97 9.91 11.38
N PRO A 88 5.69 10.93 12.20
CA PRO A 88 4.38 11.08 12.83
C PRO A 88 3.26 11.34 11.82
N GLU A 89 3.57 11.87 10.64
CA GLU A 89 2.56 12.10 9.59
C GLU A 89 2.21 10.85 8.76
N SER A 90 2.90 9.73 8.98
CA SER A 90 2.64 8.50 8.22
C SER A 90 1.40 7.77 8.74
N ASP A 91 0.30 7.93 8.00
CA ASP A 91 -0.94 7.17 8.23
C ASP A 91 -0.73 5.65 8.08
N GLN A 92 0.18 5.22 7.20
CA GLN A 92 0.50 3.82 6.98
C GLN A 92 1.09 3.13 8.23
N ILE A 93 1.99 3.82 8.94
CA ILE A 93 2.58 3.31 10.18
C ILE A 93 1.53 3.27 11.30
N ARG A 94 0.67 4.30 11.39
CA ARG A 94 -0.46 4.32 12.35
C ARG A 94 -1.44 3.17 12.11
N LEU A 95 -1.78 2.90 10.85
CA LEU A 95 -2.64 1.77 10.46
C LEU A 95 -2.04 0.44 10.87
N LYS A 96 -0.76 0.21 10.58
CA LYS A 96 -0.06 -1.02 10.99
C LYS A 96 -0.05 -1.19 12.51
N LEU A 97 0.19 -0.11 13.26
CA LEU A 97 0.16 -0.14 14.73
C LEU A 97 -1.24 -0.48 15.26
N ALA A 98 -2.27 0.18 14.74
CA ALA A 98 -3.65 -0.09 15.12
C ALA A 98 -4.09 -1.52 14.76
N THR A 99 -3.65 -2.03 13.61
CA THR A 99 -3.92 -3.41 13.19
C THR A 99 -3.30 -4.40 14.17
N LEU A 100 -2.04 -4.19 14.54
CA LEU A 100 -1.34 -5.04 15.51
C LEU A 100 -1.98 -4.99 16.90
N GLN A 101 -2.42 -3.81 17.35
CA GLN A 101 -3.17 -3.68 18.60
C GLN A 101 -4.50 -4.44 18.56
N ALA A 102 -5.21 -4.41 17.43
CA ALA A 102 -6.44 -5.18 17.27
C ALA A 102 -6.18 -6.69 17.30
N ASP A 103 -5.10 -7.15 16.65
CA ASP A 103 -4.67 -8.56 16.65
C ASP A 103 -4.27 -9.06 18.05
N CYS A 104 -3.70 -8.17 18.88
CA CYS A 104 -3.43 -8.42 20.30
C CYS A 104 -4.67 -8.37 21.20
N GLY A 105 -5.84 -8.01 20.67
CA GLY A 105 -7.09 -7.86 21.43
C GLY A 105 -7.24 -6.51 22.14
N GLU A 106 -6.34 -5.56 21.90
CA GLU A 106 -6.37 -4.19 22.45
C GLU A 106 -7.20 -3.25 21.55
N LEU A 107 -8.46 -3.64 21.33
CA LEU A 107 -9.38 -2.94 20.41
C LEU A 107 -9.63 -1.48 20.81
N ASP A 108 -9.66 -1.16 22.10
CA ASP A 108 -9.81 0.22 22.59
C ASP A 108 -8.65 1.13 22.14
N GLN A 109 -7.41 0.63 22.26
CA GLN A 109 -6.22 1.39 21.84
C GLN A 109 -6.09 1.47 20.32
N SER A 110 -6.43 0.38 19.63
CA SER A 110 -6.51 0.35 18.17
C SER A 110 -7.47 1.42 17.66
N THR A 111 -8.70 1.44 18.19
CA THR A 111 -9.73 2.42 17.79
C THR A 111 -9.31 3.85 18.07
N ASP A 112 -8.62 4.10 19.19
CA ASP A 112 -8.11 5.43 19.49
C ASP A 112 -7.04 5.87 18.48
N THR A 113 -6.09 5.00 18.18
CA THR A 113 -5.04 5.22 17.17
C THR A 113 -5.63 5.49 15.79
N LEU A 114 -6.67 4.74 15.40
CA LEU A 114 -7.39 4.90 14.12
C LEU A 114 -8.12 6.24 14.00
N LYS A 115 -8.57 6.86 15.10
CA LYS A 115 -9.23 8.18 15.05
C LYS A 115 -8.29 9.29 14.58
N PHE A 116 -6.98 9.11 14.79
CA PHE A 116 -5.96 10.07 14.39
C PHE A 116 -5.52 9.91 12.93
N LEU A 117 -6.06 8.93 12.20
CA LEU A 117 -5.81 8.78 10.77
C LEU A 117 -6.50 9.89 9.97
N THR A 118 -5.80 10.37 8.94
CA THR A 118 -6.40 11.25 7.94
C THR A 118 -7.45 10.51 7.11
N ASP A 119 -8.31 11.23 6.40
CA ASP A 119 -9.33 10.62 5.52
C ASP A 119 -8.70 9.69 4.46
N VAL A 120 -7.49 10.02 3.97
CA VAL A 120 -6.72 9.17 3.04
C VAL A 120 -6.29 7.86 3.69
N GLY A 121 -5.87 7.89 4.96
CA GLY A 121 -5.56 6.69 5.74
C GLY A 121 -6.79 5.81 6.04
N LYS A 122 -8.01 6.35 5.99
CA LYS A 122 -9.24 5.57 6.18
C LYS A 122 -9.68 4.85 4.90
N GLU A 123 -9.17 5.25 3.73
CA GLU A 123 -9.42 4.59 2.44
C GLU A 123 -8.43 3.45 2.16
N GLU A 124 -7.39 3.28 2.99
CA GLU A 124 -6.45 2.18 2.86
C GLU A 124 -7.12 0.81 3.10
N SER A 125 -6.73 -0.18 2.28
CA SER A 125 -7.30 -1.54 2.33
C SER A 125 -7.16 -2.21 3.70
N LEU A 126 -6.16 -1.82 4.50
CA LEU A 126 -5.94 -2.32 5.85
C LEU A 126 -7.01 -1.81 6.84
N TYR A 127 -7.50 -0.58 6.67
CA TYR A 127 -8.54 -0.01 7.53
C TYR A 127 -9.87 -0.76 7.39
N THR A 128 -10.26 -1.05 6.14
CA THR A 128 -11.51 -1.77 5.85
C THR A 128 -11.47 -3.20 6.40
N SER A 129 -10.30 -3.85 6.39
CA SER A 129 -10.12 -5.19 6.96
C SER A 129 -10.24 -5.23 8.47
N LEU A 130 -10.11 -4.09 9.16
CA LEU A 130 -10.24 -4.00 10.62
C LEU A 130 -11.69 -3.77 11.08
N LEU A 131 -12.59 -3.39 10.17
CA LEU A 131 -13.99 -3.06 10.45
C LEU A 131 -14.98 -4.19 10.12
N VAL A 132 -14.52 -5.31 9.56
CA VAL A 132 -15.34 -6.49 9.19
C VAL A 132 -15.11 -7.62 10.19
#